data_AF-A0AAV9XST2-F1
#
_entry.id   AF-A0AAV9XST2-F1
#
_cell.length_a   1.000
_cell.length_b   1.000
_cell.length_c   1.000
_cell.angle_alpha   90.00
_cell.angle_beta   90.00
_cell.angle_gamma   90.00
#
_symmetry.space_group_name_H-M   'P 1'
#
loop_
_entity.id
_entity.type
_entity.pdbx_description
1 polymer ?
#
loop_
_entity_poly.entity_id
_entity_poly.type
_entity_poly.pdbx_seq_one_letter_code
_entity_poly.pdbx_strand_id
1 'polypeptide(L)'
;MNEGKEYDKEKILLSSGVSVDIKVEKKVEVNKEEEEERINRYSSMRNTTSSVAAAGSNFFHSYRKIRQLEEERLGRMEEEYQKEKEKNEFNRQRESRIRSCQESTRRKSEKRKKKKLKRIQVKKKLSQ
;
A
#
# COMPACT_ATOMS: atom_id res chain seq x y z
N MET A 1 -3.19 -12.05 30.20
CA MET A 1 -4.32 -11.97 29.25
C MET A 1 -3.81 -11.17 28.07
N ASN A 2 -3.56 -11.78 26.91
CA ASN A 2 -3.06 -11.06 25.74
C ASN A 2 -4.27 -10.44 25.02
N GLU A 3 -4.40 -9.14 25.16
CA GLU A 3 -5.48 -8.34 24.58
C GLU A 3 -5.46 -8.43 23.05
N GLY A 4 -6.66 -8.45 22.47
CA GLY A 4 -6.94 -8.80 21.08
C GLY A 4 -6.30 -7.85 20.07
N LYS A 5 -5.09 -8.20 19.61
CA LYS A 5 -4.51 -7.62 18.40
C LYS A 5 -5.31 -8.10 17.18
N GLU A 6 -5.94 -7.16 16.48
CA GLU A 6 -6.61 -7.41 15.20
C GLU A 6 -5.54 -7.47 14.09
N TYR A 7 -5.57 -8.52 13.27
CA TYR A 7 -4.60 -8.76 12.19
C TYR A 7 -5.30 -8.76 10.84
N ASP A 8 -4.79 -7.97 9.91
CA ASP A 8 -5.19 -8.04 8.51
C ASP A 8 -4.40 -9.14 7.80
N LYS A 9 -5.05 -9.81 6.85
CA LYS A 9 -4.42 -10.81 5.98
C LYS A 9 -3.96 -10.12 4.70
N GLU A 10 -2.67 -9.85 4.57
CA GLU A 10 -2.10 -9.32 3.32
C GLU A 10 -1.59 -10.50 2.46
N LYS A 11 -2.05 -10.57 1.20
CA LYS A 11 -1.65 -11.62 0.26
C LYS A 11 -0.38 -11.18 -0.48
N ILE A 12 0.71 -11.92 -0.31
CA ILE A 12 1.99 -11.64 -0.96
C ILE A 12 2.30 -12.69 -2.01
N LEU A 13 2.64 -12.26 -3.22
CA LEU A 13 3.15 -13.13 -4.28
C LEU A 13 4.63 -13.43 -4.02
N LEU A 14 5.01 -14.71 -3.90
CA LEU A 14 6.41 -15.13 -3.80
C LEU A 14 7.09 -15.17 -5.18
N SER A 15 8.42 -15.29 -5.21
CA SER A 15 9.18 -15.42 -6.46
C SER A 15 8.85 -16.71 -7.23
N SER A 16 8.42 -17.76 -6.53
CA SER A 16 7.85 -18.98 -7.12
C SER A 16 6.49 -18.74 -7.81
N GLY A 17 5.87 -17.59 -7.52
CA GLY A 17 4.54 -17.18 -7.91
C GLY A 17 3.41 -17.91 -7.18
N VAL A 18 3.72 -18.50 -6.03
CA VAL A 18 2.74 -18.91 -5.02
C VAL A 18 2.37 -17.69 -4.20
N SER A 19 1.09 -17.48 -3.93
CA SER A 19 0.63 -16.44 -3.00
C SER A 19 0.54 -17.00 -1.59
N VAL A 20 1.11 -16.29 -0.61
CA VAL A 20 1.04 -16.63 0.82
C VAL A 20 0.38 -15.48 1.56
N ASP A 21 -0.54 -15.82 2.47
CA ASP A 21 -1.19 -14.84 3.33
C ASP A 21 -0.32 -14.62 4.58
N ILE A 22 0.11 -13.37 4.79
CA ILE A 22 0.87 -12.97 5.97
C ILE A 22 -0.04 -12.19 6.90
N LYS A 23 0.09 -12.45 8.21
CA LYS A 23 -0.58 -11.67 9.26
C LYS A 23 0.23 -10.38 9.45
N VAL A 24 -0.35 -9.25 9.06
CA VAL A 24 0.25 -7.94 9.29
C VAL A 24 -0.50 -7.27 10.42
N GLU A 25 0.24 -6.69 11.38
CA GLU A 25 -0.37 -5.90 12.44
C GLU A 25 -1.09 -4.71 11.80
N LYS A 26 -2.39 -4.58 12.10
CA LYS A 26 -3.19 -3.45 11.66
C LYS A 26 -2.56 -2.18 12.25
N LYS A 27 -2.14 -1.24 11.41
CA LYS A 27 -1.77 0.09 11.90
C LYS A 27 -3.02 0.66 12.56
N VAL A 28 -2.90 1.03 13.83
CA VAL A 28 -3.96 1.70 14.59
C VAL A 28 -4.52 2.80 13.70
N GLU A 29 -5.76 2.65 13.25
CA GLU A 29 -6.48 3.74 12.59
C GLU A 29 -6.41 4.92 13.56
N VAL A 30 -5.89 6.07 13.10
CA VAL A 30 -5.99 7.30 13.88
C VAL A 30 -7.44 7.40 14.31
N ASN A 31 -7.66 7.47 15.62
CA ASN A 31 -8.97 7.41 16.25
C ASN A 31 -9.85 8.45 15.54
N LYS A 32 -10.86 8.00 14.78
CA LYS A 32 -11.76 8.91 14.04
C LYS A 32 -12.37 9.94 14.99
N GLU A 33 -12.60 9.53 16.22
CA GLU A 33 -13.04 10.36 17.34
C GLU A 33 -12.04 11.47 17.71
N GLU A 34 -10.72 11.20 17.71
CA GLU A 34 -9.68 12.21 17.96
C GLU A 34 -9.53 13.21 16.80
N GLU A 35 -9.71 12.72 15.57
CA GLU A 35 -9.70 13.57 14.37
C GLU A 35 -10.96 14.45 14.32
N GLU A 36 -12.13 13.89 14.62
CA GLU A 36 -13.39 14.61 14.78
C GLU A 36 -13.32 15.62 15.93
N GLU A 37 -12.71 15.29 17.07
CA GLU A 37 -12.48 16.24 18.16
C GLU A 37 -11.50 17.36 17.77
N ARG A 38 -10.45 17.07 17.00
CA ARG A 38 -9.56 18.10 16.43
C ARG A 38 -10.32 19.03 15.49
N ILE A 39 -11.15 18.47 14.61
CA ILE A 39 -11.97 19.23 13.66
C ILE A 39 -13.01 20.07 14.42
N ASN A 40 -13.65 19.50 15.45
CA ASN A 40 -14.66 20.17 16.27
C ASN A 40 -14.05 21.29 17.14
N ARG A 41 -12.83 21.11 17.64
CA ARG A 41 -12.05 22.20 18.29
C ARG A 41 -11.79 23.37 17.34
N TYR A 42 -11.62 23.12 16.04
CA TYR A 42 -11.45 24.17 15.04
C TYR A 42 -12.78 24.78 14.57
N SER A 43 -13.87 24.00 14.55
CA SER A 43 -15.23 24.44 14.21
C SER A 43 -15.73 25.57 15.13
N SER A 44 -15.39 25.50 16.43
CA SER A 44 -15.62 26.60 17.38
C SER A 44 -14.41 27.51 17.49
N MET A 45 -14.03 28.19 16.40
CA MET A 45 -13.09 29.32 16.48
C MET A 45 -13.73 30.47 17.27
N ARG A 46 -13.50 30.50 18.59
CA ARG A 46 -14.03 31.52 19.50
C ARG A 46 -13.44 32.92 19.29
N ASN A 47 -12.39 33.04 18.48
CA ASN A 47 -11.56 34.23 18.31
C ASN A 47 -11.48 34.68 16.85
N THR A 48 -12.60 34.60 16.14
CA THR A 48 -12.76 35.17 14.80
C THR A 48 -13.16 36.64 14.92
N THR A 49 -12.27 37.54 14.52
CA THR A 49 -12.61 38.95 14.31
C THR A 49 -13.40 39.10 13.00
N SER A 50 -14.28 40.10 12.91
CA SER A 50 -15.11 40.33 11.73
C SER A 50 -14.27 40.52 10.45
N SER A 51 -14.86 40.27 9.28
CA SER A 51 -14.21 40.38 7.96
C SER A 51 -13.69 41.79 7.61
N VAL A 52 -14.07 42.81 8.37
CA VAL A 52 -13.69 44.22 8.20
C VAL A 52 -12.78 44.70 9.33
N ALA A 53 -12.48 43.86 10.34
CA ALA A 53 -11.58 44.23 11.41
C ALA A 53 -10.15 44.42 10.87
N ALA A 54 -9.52 45.55 11.21
CA ALA A 54 -8.13 45.80 10.87
C ALA A 54 -7.21 44.72 11.49
N ALA A 55 -6.06 44.47 10.86
CA ALA A 55 -5.10 43.47 11.33
C ALA A 55 -4.63 43.81 12.76
N GLY A 56 -5.09 43.04 13.74
CA GLY A 56 -4.64 43.16 15.12
C GLY A 56 -3.19 42.73 15.31
N SER A 57 -2.59 43.11 16.44
CA SER A 57 -1.18 42.79 16.78
C SER A 57 -0.85 41.29 16.78
N ASN A 58 -1.85 40.41 16.96
CA ASN A 58 -1.68 38.95 16.98
C ASN A 58 -1.97 38.26 15.63
N PHE A 59 -2.24 39.02 14.57
CA PHE A 59 -2.54 38.46 13.25
C PHE A 59 -1.34 37.72 12.65
N PHE A 60 -0.16 38.35 12.69
CA PHE A 60 1.07 37.79 12.12
C PHE A 60 1.45 36.44 12.74
N HIS A 61 1.41 36.33 14.07
CA HIS A 61 1.76 35.10 14.76
C HIS A 61 0.74 33.98 14.51
N SER A 62 -0.55 34.32 14.39
CA SER A 62 -1.61 33.38 14.04
C SER A 62 -1.43 32.85 12.62
N TYR A 63 -1.19 33.75 11.65
CA TYR A 63 -0.90 33.37 10.27
C TYR A 63 0.32 32.45 10.16
N ARG A 64 1.42 32.78 10.86
CA ARG A 64 2.63 31.94 10.88
C ARG A 64 2.34 30.52 11.36
N LYS A 65 1.58 30.37 12.45
CA LYS A 65 1.21 29.06 12.99
C LYS A 65 0.33 28.27 12.02
N ILE A 66 -0.69 28.90 11.43
CA ILE A 66 -1.58 28.27 10.46
C ILE A 66 -0.81 27.82 9.22
N ARG A 67 0.07 28.68 8.70
CA ARG A 67 0.92 28.37 7.54
C ARG A 67 1.83 27.17 7.82
N GLN A 68 2.46 27.10 9.00
CA GLN A 68 3.29 25.97 9.40
C GLN A 68 2.48 24.67 9.47
N LEU A 69 1.29 24.70 10.08
CA LEU A 69 0.41 23.54 10.16
C LEU A 69 -0.02 23.05 8.77
N GLU A 70 -0.28 23.97 7.85
CA GLU A 70 -0.69 23.64 6.48
C GLU A 70 0.48 23.08 5.66
N GLU A 71 1.68 23.66 5.78
CA GLU A 71 2.90 23.12 5.15
C GLU A 71 3.21 21.71 5.66
N GLU A 72 3.10 21.46 6.96
CA GLU A 72 3.28 20.12 7.54
C GLU A 72 2.21 19.14 7.07
N ARG A 73 0.95 19.59 6.94
CA ARG A 73 -0.15 18.77 6.40
C ARG A 73 0.11 18.36 4.96
N LEU A 74 0.53 19.30 4.10
CA LEU A 74 0.89 19.04 2.71
C LEU A 74 2.11 18.12 2.62
N GLY A 75 3.13 18.33 3.45
CA GLY A 75 4.31 17.48 3.51
C GLY A 75 3.99 16.03 3.84
N ARG A 76 3.15 15.77 4.85
CA ARG A 76 2.71 14.40 5.20
C ARG A 76 1.95 13.72 4.07
N MET A 77 1.03 14.44 3.43
CA MET A 77 0.27 13.92 2.30
C MET A 77 1.18 13.54 1.12
N GLU A 78 2.16 14.38 0.79
CA GLU A 78 3.12 14.10 -0.28
C GLU A 78 4.00 12.88 0.04
N GLU A 79 4.49 12.77 1.27
CA GLU A 79 5.29 11.62 1.70
C GLU A 79 4.50 10.30 1.62
N GLU A 80 3.24 10.31 2.06
CA GLU A 80 2.35 9.14 1.99
C GLU A 80 2.10 8.74 0.53
N TYR A 81 1.80 9.73 -0.32
CA TYR A 81 1.61 9.51 -1.75
C TYR A 81 2.85 8.92 -2.41
N GLN A 82 4.03 9.46 -2.12
CA GLN A 82 5.28 8.96 -2.69
C GLN A 82 5.58 7.52 -2.24
N LYS A 83 5.37 7.20 -0.95
CA LYS A 83 5.52 5.83 -0.43
C LYS A 83 4.57 4.85 -1.13
N GLU A 84 3.31 5.23 -1.33
CA GLU A 84 2.32 4.39 -2.01
C GLU A 84 2.67 4.20 -3.49
N LYS A 85 3.07 5.28 -4.17
CA LYS A 85 3.51 5.26 -5.56
C LYS A 85 4.69 4.32 -5.78
N GLU A 86 5.72 4.41 -4.93
CA GLU A 86 6.88 3.52 -4.97
C GLU A 86 6.51 2.06 -4.71
N LYS A 87 5.65 1.79 -3.71
CA LYS A 87 5.14 0.44 -3.41
C LYS A 87 4.39 -0.14 -4.62
N ASN A 88 3.50 0.65 -5.22
CA ASN A 88 2.70 0.24 -6.37
C ASN A 88 3.56 -0.02 -7.60
N GLU A 89 4.53 0.84 -7.89
CA GLU A 89 5.46 0.64 -8.99
C GLU A 89 6.32 -0.60 -8.79
N PHE A 90 6.89 -0.78 -7.59
CA PHE A 90 7.68 -1.97 -7.26
C PHE A 90 6.88 -3.25 -7.45
N ASN A 91 5.65 -3.30 -6.94
CA ASN A 91 4.77 -4.45 -7.08
C ASN A 91 4.45 -4.75 -8.55
N ARG A 92 4.12 -3.73 -9.34
CA ARG A 92 3.85 -3.87 -10.78
C ARG A 92 5.06 -4.44 -11.53
N GLN A 93 6.25 -3.91 -11.30
CA GLN A 93 7.48 -4.39 -11.93
C GLN A 93 7.80 -5.83 -11.51
N ARG A 94 7.64 -6.14 -10.23
CA ARG A 94 7.86 -7.47 -9.65
C ARG A 94 6.92 -8.51 -10.25
N GLU A 95 5.62 -8.21 -10.33
CA GLU A 95 4.63 -9.10 -10.93
C GLU A 95 4.92 -9.38 -12.40
N SER A 96 5.27 -8.35 -13.18
CA SER A 96 5.64 -8.52 -14.59
C SER A 96 6.82 -9.48 -14.77
N ARG A 97 7.87 -9.33 -13.95
CA ARG A 97 9.03 -10.23 -13.96
C ARG A 97 8.63 -11.67 -13.62
N ILE A 98 7.87 -11.88 -12.55
CA ILE A 98 7.39 -13.21 -12.13
C ILE A 98 6.56 -13.86 -13.25
N ARG A 99 5.61 -13.12 -13.84
CA ARG A 99 4.78 -13.62 -14.94
C ARG A 99 5.63 -14.06 -16.13
N SER A 100 6.63 -13.27 -16.53
CA SER A 100 7.53 -13.62 -17.64
C SER A 100 8.35 -14.89 -17.38
N CYS A 101 8.85 -15.06 -16.15
CA CYS A 101 9.61 -16.22 -15.72
C CYS A 101 8.72 -17.47 -15.68
N GLN A 102 7.50 -17.35 -15.16
CA GLN A 102 6.53 -18.43 -15.11
C GLN A 102 6.12 -18.87 -16.51
N GLU A 103 5.85 -17.92 -17.42
CA GLU A 103 5.48 -18.24 -18.80
C GLU A 103 6.62 -18.97 -19.52
N SER A 104 7.86 -18.47 -19.39
CA SER A 104 9.06 -19.10 -19.95
C SER A 104 9.25 -20.52 -19.41
N THR A 105 9.05 -20.71 -18.11
CA THR A 105 9.14 -22.00 -17.44
C THR A 105 8.04 -22.95 -17.90
N ARG A 106 6.80 -22.46 -18.04
CA ARG A 106 5.64 -23.22 -18.53
C ARG A 106 5.89 -23.72 -19.95
N ARG A 107 6.27 -22.82 -20.86
CA ARG A 107 6.61 -23.15 -22.26
C ARG A 107 7.71 -24.22 -22.36
N LYS A 108 8.79 -24.09 -21.57
CA LYS A 108 9.89 -25.08 -21.53
C LYS A 108 9.44 -26.41 -20.91
N SER A 109 8.61 -26.39 -19.87
CA SER A 109 8.06 -27.59 -19.22
C SER A 109 7.14 -28.36 -20.16
N GLU A 110 6.23 -27.69 -20.86
CA GLU A 110 5.33 -28.29 -21.85
C GLU A 110 6.11 -28.97 -22.98
N LYS A 111 7.17 -28.33 -23.50
CA LYS A 111 8.07 -28.94 -24.51
C LYS A 111 8.72 -30.21 -23.98
N ARG A 112 9.22 -30.21 -22.74
CA ARG A 112 9.83 -31.40 -22.09
C ARG A 112 8.80 -32.51 -21.88
N LYS A 113 7.59 -32.19 -21.41
CA LYS A 113 6.49 -33.14 -21.24
C LYS A 113 6.11 -33.81 -22.57
N LYS A 114 5.94 -33.04 -23.65
CA LYS A 114 5.67 -33.56 -24.99
C LYS A 114 6.77 -34.53 -25.47
N LYS A 115 8.05 -34.17 -25.29
CA LYS A 115 9.18 -35.05 -25.62
C LYS A 115 9.19 -36.34 -24.78
N LYS A 116 8.92 -36.24 -23.46
CA LYS A 116 8.83 -37.39 -22.56
C LYS A 116 7.69 -38.34 -22.98
N LEU A 117 6.51 -37.80 -23.28
CA LEU A 117 5.36 -38.58 -23.75
C LEU A 117 5.67 -39.32 -25.06
N LYS A 118 6.30 -38.66 -26.03
CA LYS A 118 6.74 -39.32 -27.28
C LYS A 118 7.70 -40.48 -27.01
N ARG A 119 8.69 -40.30 -26.13
CA ARG A 119 9.64 -41.37 -25.75
C ARG A 119 8.94 -42.56 -25.09
N ILE A 120 7.98 -42.29 -24.20
CA ILE A 120 7.18 -43.34 -23.55
C ILE A 120 6.34 -44.10 -24.57
N GLN A 121 5.68 -43.39 -25.50
CA GLN A 121 4.89 -44.01 -26.56
C GLN A 121 5.75 -44.89 -27.49
N VAL A 122 6.94 -44.43 -27.90
CA VAL A 122 7.87 -45.23 -28.70
C VAL A 122 8.29 -46.50 -27.97
N LYS A 123 8.67 -46.40 -26.68
CA LYS A 123 9.00 -47.58 -25.86
C LYS A 123 7.83 -48.55 -25.74
N LYS A 124 6.60 -48.05 -25.53
CA LYS A 124 5.40 -48.88 -25.44
C LYS A 124 5.11 -49.63 -26.75
N LYS A 125 5.31 -48.97 -27.90
CA LYS A 125 5.16 -49.60 -29.23
C LYS A 125 6.23 -50.67 -29.52
N LEU A 126 7.46 -50.49 -29.02
CA LEU A 126 8.54 -51.46 -29.21
C LEU A 126 8.40 -52.69 -28.29
N SER A 127 7.64 -52.55 -27.20
CA SER A 127 7.34 -53.59 -26.22
C SER A 127 6.06 -54.38 -26.54
N GLN A 128 5.31 -54.00 -27.58
CA GLN A 128 4.16 -54.74 -28.12
C GLN A 128 4.59 -55.47 -29.39
#